data_AF-A0A6C7EBW1-F1
#
_entry.id   AF-A0A6C7EBW1-F1
#
_cell.length_a   1.000
_cell.length_b   1.000
_cell.length_c   1.000
_cell.angle_alpha   90.00
_cell.angle_beta   90.00
_cell.angle_gamma   90.00
#
_symmetry.space_group_name_H-M   'P 1'
#
loop_
_entity.id
_entity.type
_entity.pdbx_description
1 polymer ?
#
loop_
_entity_poly.entity_id
_entity_poly.type
_entity_poly.pdbx_seq_one_letter_code
_entity_poly.pdbx_strand_id
1 'polypeptide(L)'
;MIAAYWNALRVGTEVHVHDDDDRGFALSTGTVSSIESRPGSNSVTVRLSAADGTTRLVRPKRLAVHLGARDLHDECWRCGLRQ
;
A
#
# COMPACT_ATOMS: atom_id res chain seq x y z
N MET A 1 3.38 -5.00 7.15
CA MET A 1 1.97 -5.27 7.47
C MET A 1 1.69 -6.74 7.78
N ILE A 2 1.02 -7.02 8.91
CA ILE A 2 0.58 -8.36 9.33
C ILE A 2 -0.72 -8.77 8.62
N ALA A 3 -0.94 -10.08 8.41
CA ALA A 3 -2.10 -10.65 7.72
C ALA A 3 -3.46 -10.16 8.25
N ALA A 4 -3.61 -10.05 9.57
CA ALA A 4 -4.85 -9.59 10.20
C ALA A 4 -5.20 -8.15 9.78
N TYR A 5 -4.21 -7.24 9.78
CA TYR A 5 -4.40 -5.85 9.36
C TYR A 5 -4.76 -5.75 7.87
N TRP A 6 -4.10 -6.53 7.02
CA TRP A 6 -4.41 -6.57 5.60
C TRP A 6 -5.87 -6.98 5.33
N ASN A 7 -6.34 -8.04 5.99
CA ASN A 7 -7.72 -8.51 5.84
C ASN A 7 -8.74 -7.55 6.50
N ALA A 8 -8.28 -6.65 7.38
CA ALA A 8 -9.10 -5.64 8.02
C ALA A 8 -9.20 -4.32 7.21
N LEU A 9 -8.50 -4.17 6.09
CA LEU A 9 -8.60 -2.99 5.22
C LEU A 9 -10.05 -2.76 4.75
N ARG A 10 -10.39 -1.49 4.48
CA ARG A 10 -11.69 -1.08 3.96
C ARG A 10 -11.51 -0.14 2.77
N VAL A 11 -12.50 -0.08 1.89
CA VAL A 11 -12.54 0.96 0.84
C VAL A 11 -12.54 2.32 1.51
N GLY A 12 -11.73 3.25 0.98
CA GLY A 12 -11.51 4.56 1.56
C GLY A 12 -10.36 4.64 2.56
N THR A 13 -9.79 3.51 3.00
CA THR A 13 -8.60 3.53 3.88
C THR A 13 -7.41 4.12 3.14
N GLU A 14 -6.76 5.11 3.74
CA GLU A 14 -5.47 5.63 3.27
C GLU A 14 -4.34 4.67 3.64
N VAL A 15 -3.46 4.43 2.68
CA VAL A 15 -2.32 3.54 2.81
C VAL A 15 -1.11 4.15 2.11
N HIS A 16 0.09 3.72 2.50
CA HIS A 16 1.29 3.97 1.72
C HIS A 16 1.72 2.70 1.02
N VAL A 17 2.10 2.81 -0.25
CA VAL A 17 2.42 1.68 -1.12
C VAL A 17 3.81 1.87 -1.69
N HIS A 18 4.66 0.86 -1.56
CA HIS A 18 5.84 0.76 -2.40
C HIS A 18 5.41 0.42 -3.81
N ASP A 19 5.59 1.38 -4.69
CA ASP A 19 5.24 1.24 -6.08
C ASP A 19 6.32 0.43 -6.81
N ASP A 20 6.04 -0.83 -7.12
CA ASP A 20 6.95 -1.71 -7.86
C ASP A 20 7.04 -1.32 -9.36
N ASP A 21 6.12 -0.51 -9.88
CA ASP A 21 6.16 -0.01 -11.27
C ASP A 21 6.93 1.32 -11.38
N ASP A 22 7.18 2.00 -10.25
CA ASP A 22 8.02 3.18 -10.21
C ASP A 22 9.50 2.78 -10.15
N ARG A 23 10.32 3.38 -11.03
CA ARG A 23 11.77 3.07 -11.12
C ARG A 23 12.52 3.39 -9.84
N GLY A 24 12.01 4.35 -9.07
CA GLY A 24 12.55 4.75 -7.78
C GLY A 24 12.02 3.91 -6.63
N PHE A 25 11.16 2.91 -6.85
CA PHE A 25 10.41 2.21 -5.81
C PHE A 25 9.86 3.21 -4.78
N ALA A 26 9.29 4.30 -5.28
CA ALA A 26 8.80 5.37 -4.44
C ALA A 26 7.73 4.85 -3.50
N LEU A 27 7.68 5.47 -2.32
CA LEU A 27 6.57 5.26 -1.41
C LEU A 27 5.48 6.27 -1.75
N SER A 28 4.38 5.78 -2.32
CA SER A 28 3.26 6.61 -2.74
C SER A 28 2.10 6.50 -1.76
N THR A 29 1.46 7.62 -1.47
CA THR A 29 0.18 7.61 -0.74
C THR A 29 -0.94 7.22 -1.69
N GLY A 30 -1.85 6.39 -1.21
CA GLY A 30 -3.02 5.97 -1.97
C GLY A 30 -4.20 5.66 -1.08
N THR A 31 -5.35 5.47 -1.73
CA THR A 31 -6.59 5.09 -1.05
C THR A 31 -7.07 3.75 -1.58
N VAL A 32 -7.46 2.84 -0.68
CA VAL A 32 -8.07 1.57 -1.07
C VAL A 32 -9.35 1.85 -1.86
N SER A 33 -9.40 1.37 -3.11
CA SER A 33 -10.52 1.60 -4.03
C SER A 33 -11.42 0.38 -4.15
N SER A 34 -10.88 -0.83 -3.99
CA SER A 34 -11.66 -2.06 -3.96
C SER A 34 -11.00 -3.15 -3.14
N ILE A 35 -11.83 -4.06 -2.63
CA ILE A 35 -11.40 -5.25 -1.90
C ILE A 35 -12.15 -6.44 -2.47
N GLU A 36 -11.41 -7.45 -2.90
CA GLU A 36 -11.93 -8.76 -3.29
C GLU A 36 -11.57 -9.74 -2.18
N SER A 37 -12.59 -10.19 -1.44
CA SER A 37 -12.41 -11.16 -0.36
C SER A 37 -12.04 -12.52 -0.94
N ARG A 38 -10.94 -13.11 -0.45
CA ARG A 38 -10.53 -14.47 -0.83
C ARG A 38 -10.17 -15.28 0.42
N PRO A 39 -10.31 -16.62 0.39
CA PRO A 39 -9.87 -17.47 1.48
C PRO A 39 -8.40 -17.19 1.84
N GLY A 40 -8.13 -16.90 3.11
CA GLY A 40 -6.80 -16.63 3.66
C GLY A 40 -6.31 -15.18 3.50
N SER A 41 -6.44 -14.57 2.31
CA SER A 41 -5.94 -13.22 2.07
C SER A 41 -6.76 -12.45 1.03
N ASN A 42 -7.28 -11.29 1.41
CA ASN A 42 -7.97 -10.40 0.49
C ASN A 42 -7.04 -9.95 -0.65
N SER A 43 -7.60 -9.67 -1.81
CA SER A 43 -6.93 -8.89 -2.85
C SER A 43 -7.39 -7.44 -2.74
N VAL A 44 -6.46 -6.51 -2.73
CA VAL A 44 -6.73 -5.08 -2.51
C VAL A 44 -6.28 -4.31 -3.74
N THR A 45 -7.14 -3.41 -4.21
CA THR A 45 -6.78 -2.42 -5.21
C THR A 45 -6.64 -1.07 -4.51
N VAL A 46 -5.55 -0.37 -4.82
CA VAL A 46 -5.26 0.97 -4.29
C VAL A 46 -5.22 1.93 -5.45
N ARG A 47 -5.84 3.10 -5.28
CA ARG A 47 -5.70 4.23 -6.18
C ARG A 47 -4.58 5.12 -5.65
N LEU A 48 -3.52 5.27 -6.44
CA LEU A 48 -2.43 6.20 -6.18
C LEU A 48 -2.73 7.53 -6.89
N SER A 49 -2.37 8.63 -6.24
CA SER A 49 -2.38 9.97 -6.83
C SER A 49 -0.93 10.43 -6.99
N ALA A 50 -0.53 10.75 -8.22
CA ALA A 50 0.77 11.35 -8.50
C ALA A 50 0.73 12.86 -8.30
N ALA A 51 1.92 13.47 -8.15
CA ALA A 51 2.05 14.91 -7.93
C ALA A 51 1.55 15.75 -9.11
N ASP A 52 1.50 15.18 -10.31
CA ASP A 52 0.96 15.81 -11.53
C ASP A 52 -0.57 15.72 -11.63
N GLY A 53 -1.24 15.19 -10.62
CA GLY A 53 -2.70 15.02 -10.57
C GLY A 53 -3.20 13.79 -11.32
N THR A 54 -2.32 13.01 -11.95
CA THR A 54 -2.72 11.73 -12.54
C THR A 54 -3.03 10.71 -11.44
N THR A 55 -4.02 9.86 -11.71
CA THR A 55 -4.37 8.76 -10.80
C THR A 55 -4.21 7.44 -11.52
N ARG A 56 -3.68 6.43 -10.82
CA ARG A 56 -3.60 5.07 -11.34
C ARG A 56 -3.99 4.04 -10.30
N LEU A 57 -4.47 2.89 -10.78
CA LEU A 57 -4.84 1.76 -9.93
C LEU A 57 -3.70 0.75 -9.88
N VAL A 58 -3.39 0.29 -8.68
CA VAL A 58 -2.39 -0.75 -8.43
C VAL A 58 -2.99 -1.86 -7.58
N ARG A 59 -2.43 -3.08 -7.73
CA ARG A 59 -2.75 -4.24 -6.88
C ARG A 59 -1.51 -4.63 -6.10
N PRO A 60 -1.21 -3.94 -5.00
CA PRO A 60 0.05 -4.14 -4.31
C PRO A 60 0.07 -5.48 -3.60
N LYS A 61 1.28 -6.03 -3.45
CA LYS A 61 1.50 -7.17 -2.56
C LYS A 61 1.31 -6.70 -1.11
N ARG A 62 0.76 -7.56 -0.25
CA ARG A 62 0.51 -7.24 1.17
C ARG A 62 1.70 -6.60 1.89
N LEU A 63 2.92 -7.09 1.65
CA LEU A 63 4.14 -6.61 2.31
C LEU A 63 4.68 -5.30 1.72
N ALA A 64 4.11 -4.83 0.60
CA ALA A 64 4.44 -3.56 -0.02
C ALA A 64 3.52 -2.41 0.46
N VAL A 65 2.67 -2.64 1.45
CA VAL A 65 1.69 -1.66 1.95
C VAL A 65 1.88 -1.41 3.44
N HIS A 66 1.71 -0.14 3.84
CA HIS A 66 1.79 0.36 5.22
C HIS A 66 0.50 1.09 5.61
N LEU A 67 0.09 1.00 6.89
CA LEU A 67 -1.03 1.76 7.44
C LEU A 67 -0.54 3.07 8.06
N GLY A 68 -0.78 4.18 7.35
CA GLY A 68 -0.42 5.52 7.82
C GLY A 68 1.08 5.75 8.04
N ALA A 69 1.43 6.95 8.55
CA ALA A 69 2.82 7.40 8.68
C ALA A 69 3.62 6.67 9.77
N ARG A 70 2.95 6.06 10.76
CA ARG A 70 3.61 5.36 11.88
C ARG A 70 4.25 4.04 11.45
N ASP A 71 3.63 3.31 10.53
CA ASP A 71 4.18 2.05 9.99
C ASP A 71 5.41 2.27 9.08
N LEU A 72 5.76 3.52 8.74
CA LEU A 72 6.86 3.81 7.83
C LEU A 72 8.24 3.68 8.47
N HIS A 73 8.32 3.83 9.79
CA HIS A 73 9.59 3.82 10.54
C HIS A 73 9.82 2.52 11.31
N ASP A 74 8.77 1.79 11.63
CA ASP A 74 8.87 0.54 12.36
C ASP A 74 8.73 -0.65 11.37
N GLU A 75 9.82 -1.43 11.23
CA GLU A 75 9.81 -2.82 10.72
C GLU A 75 9.71 -3.06 9.20
N CYS A 76 9.57 -2.05 8.33
CA CYS A 76 9.66 -2.30 6.89
C CYS A 76 11.11 -2.41 6.42
N TRP A 77 11.53 -3.61 5.99
CA TRP A 77 12.87 -3.85 5.43
C TRP A 77 13.21 -2.95 4.22
N ARG A 78 12.21 -2.49 3.45
CA ARG A 78 12.41 -1.55 2.33
C ARG A 78 12.57 -0.09 2.79
N CYS A 79 11.94 0.31 3.89
CA CYS A 79 12.12 1.66 4.46
C CYS A 79 13.44 1.77 5.24
N GLY A 80 13.85 0.72 5.96
CA GLY A 80 15.07 0.71 6.77
C GLY A 80 16.39 0.81 5.98
N LEU A 81 16.38 0.49 4.69
CA LEU A 81 17.56 0.57 3.80
C LEU A 81 17.76 1.98 3.17
N ARG A 82 16.91 2.96 3.49
CA ARG A 82 16.96 4.32 2.92
C ARG A 82 17.39 5.41 3.91
N GLN A 83 18.09 5.06 4.98
CA GLN A 83 18.75 6.04 5.85
C GLN A 83 20.12 6.44 5.29
#